data_AF-A0A7S3VZZ2-F1
#
_entry.id   AF-A0A7S3VZZ2-F1
#
_cell.length_a   1.000
_cell.length_b   1.000
_cell.length_c   1.000
_cell.angle_alpha   90.00
_cell.angle_beta   90.00
_cell.angle_gamma   90.00
#
_symmetry.space_group_name_H-M   'P 1'
#
loop_
_entity.id
_entity.type
_entity.pdbx_description
1 polymer ?
#
loop_
_entity_poly.entity_id
_entity_poly.type
_entity_poly.pdbx_seq_one_letter_code
_entity_poly.pdbx_strand_id
1 'polypeptide(L)'
;ESSRLTECFIGVILLPIVGNACEHAAAVRFAIQNKPGLSVSIAVGSSTQVALFVVPFSVIAGWYMGQPMTLDFGVLNTTVLLISVLVVLTIVVDGRSNWL
;
A
#
# COMPACT_ATOMS: atom_id res chain seq x y z
N GLU A 1 -10.91 9.99 -23.89
CA GLU A 1 -10.01 10.71 -22.96
C GLU A 1 -10.79 11.81 -22.22
N SER A 2 -11.09 11.67 -20.93
CA SER A 2 -11.88 12.68 -20.20
C SER A 2 -11.51 12.80 -18.72
N SER A 3 -10.22 12.76 -18.39
CA SER A 3 -9.73 13.24 -17.10
C SER A 3 -8.34 13.83 -17.29
N ARG A 4 -8.06 15.00 -16.69
CA ARG A 4 -6.72 15.63 -16.67
C ARG A 4 -5.76 14.93 -15.68
N LEU A 5 -6.08 13.71 -15.28
CA LEU A 5 -5.33 12.97 -14.28
C LEU A 5 -4.26 12.13 -14.97
N THR A 6 -3.03 12.26 -14.50
CA THR A 6 -1.90 11.45 -14.99
C THR A 6 -2.15 9.97 -14.66
N GLU A 7 -1.75 9.07 -15.56
CA GLU A 7 -1.83 7.61 -15.33
C GLU A 7 -1.17 7.19 -14.01
N CYS A 8 -0.04 7.84 -13.65
CA CYS A 8 0.62 7.67 -12.37
C CYS A 8 -0.29 8.01 -11.18
N PHE A 9 -1.08 9.09 -11.25
CA PHE A 9 -2.02 9.45 -10.19
C PHE A 9 -3.15 8.41 -10.07
N ILE A 10 -3.68 7.95 -11.21
CA ILE A 10 -4.72 6.92 -11.23
C ILE A 10 -4.18 5.62 -10.61
N GLY A 11 -2.97 5.19 -11.01
CA GLY A 11 -2.37 3.94 -10.55
C GLY A 11 -1.90 3.96 -9.09
N VAL A 12 -1.33 5.06 -8.61
CA VAL A 12 -0.76 5.15 -7.25
C VAL A 12 -1.78 5.59 -6.21
N ILE A 13 -2.77 6.42 -6.58
CA ILE A 13 -3.73 6.99 -5.64
C ILE A 13 -5.11 6.33 -5.78
N LEU A 14 -5.72 6.40 -6.96
CA LEU A 14 -7.13 5.99 -7.10
C LEU A 14 -7.31 4.48 -7.01
N LEU A 15 -6.45 3.72 -7.70
CA LEU A 15 -6.57 2.27 -7.77
C LEU A 15 -6.42 1.59 -6.39
N PRO A 16 -5.43 1.94 -5.54
CA PRO A 16 -5.29 1.34 -4.22
C PRO A 16 -6.40 1.74 -3.24
N ILE A 17 -6.95 2.96 -3.35
CA ILE A 17 -8.09 3.39 -2.51
C ILE A 17 -9.27 2.44 -2.71
N VAL A 18 -9.61 2.15 -3.96
CA VAL A 18 -10.74 1.26 -4.29
C VAL A 18 -10.38 -0.21 -3.96
N GLY A 19 -9.17 -0.65 -4.33
CA GLY A 19 -8.71 -2.03 -4.12
C GLY A 19 -8.64 -2.44 -2.64
N ASN A 20 -8.23 -1.52 -1.76
CA ASN A 20 -8.01 -1.81 -0.34
C ASN A 20 -9.11 -1.26 0.56
N ALA A 21 -10.19 -0.69 0.00
CA ALA A 21 -11.26 -0.03 0.76
C ALA A 21 -11.87 -0.94 1.85
N CYS A 22 -12.15 -2.19 1.49
CA CYS A 22 -12.73 -3.17 2.42
C CYS A 22 -11.80 -3.48 3.60
N GLU A 23 -10.51 -3.65 3.32
CA GLU A 23 -9.50 -3.95 4.34
C GLU A 23 -9.26 -2.74 5.25
N HIS A 24 -9.22 -1.54 4.68
CA HIS A 24 -9.12 -0.29 5.45
C HIS A 24 -10.35 -0.09 6.35
N ALA A 25 -11.56 -0.34 5.84
CA ALA A 25 -12.78 -0.28 6.65
C ALA A 25 -12.74 -1.29 7.82
N ALA A 26 -12.24 -2.51 7.58
CA ALA A 26 -12.04 -3.51 8.63
C ALA A 26 -11.00 -3.05 9.66
N ALA A 27 -9.86 -2.53 9.22
CA ALA A 27 -8.80 -2.02 10.10
C ALA A 27 -9.31 -0.88 11.00
N VAL A 28 -10.04 0.09 10.44
CA VAL A 28 -10.65 1.19 11.20
C VAL A 28 -11.68 0.66 12.19
N ARG A 29 -12.54 -0.29 11.76
CA ARG A 29 -13.54 -0.90 12.64
C ARG A 29 -12.89 -1.62 13.84
N PHE A 30 -11.79 -2.33 13.65
CA PHE A 30 -11.08 -2.99 14.75
C PHE A 30 -10.32 -2.01 15.64
N ALA A 31 -9.80 -0.90 15.08
CA ALA A 31 -9.20 0.17 15.87
C ALA A 31 -10.23 0.81 16.83
N ILE A 32 -11.44 1.13 16.35
CA ILE A 32 -12.53 1.70 17.17
C ILE A 32 -12.97 0.72 18.28
N GLN A 33 -12.85 -0.59 18.06
CA GLN A 33 -13.14 -1.61 19.06
C GLN A 33 -12.00 -1.81 20.09
N ASN A 34 -11.06 -0.88 20.21
CA ASN A 34 -9.88 -1.00 21.07
C ASN A 34 -9.03 -2.25 20.79
N LYS A 35 -8.95 -2.66 19.51
CA LYS A 35 -8.07 -3.76 19.05
C LYS A 35 -7.01 -3.24 18.05
N PRO A 36 -6.14 -2.29 18.46
CA PRO A 36 -5.18 -1.67 17.56
C PRO A 36 -4.15 -2.67 17.00
N GLY A 37 -3.76 -3.70 17.75
CA GLY A 37 -2.87 -4.75 17.25
C GLY A 37 -3.44 -5.50 16.04
N LEU A 38 -4.75 -5.80 16.04
CA LEU A 38 -5.40 -6.40 14.87
C LEU A 38 -5.49 -5.43 13.69
N SER A 39 -5.73 -4.14 13.98
CA SER A 39 -5.76 -3.09 12.95
C SER A 39 -4.41 -2.97 12.23
N VAL A 40 -3.31 -2.91 12.99
CA VAL A 40 -1.95 -2.88 12.44
C VAL A 40 -1.64 -4.16 11.66
N SER A 41 -2.00 -5.33 12.18
CA SER A 41 -1.78 -6.60 11.49
C SER A 41 -2.50 -6.69 10.15
N ILE A 42 -3.73 -6.16 10.04
CA ILE A 42 -4.47 -6.09 8.76
C ILE A 42 -3.72 -5.19 7.78
N ALA A 43 -3.34 -3.98 8.19
CA ALA A 43 -2.69 -3.00 7.32
C ALA A 43 -1.29 -3.45 6.86
N VAL A 44 -0.45 -3.92 7.79
CA VAL A 44 0.90 -4.40 7.50
C VAL A 44 0.86 -5.72 6.72
N GLY A 45 -0.09 -6.61 7.05
CA GLY A 45 -0.29 -7.85 6.32
C GLY A 45 -0.65 -7.64 4.85
N SER A 46 -1.64 -6.78 4.58
CA SER A 46 -2.03 -6.40 3.21
C SER A 46 -0.86 -5.75 2.45
N SER A 47 -0.14 -4.81 3.08
CA SER A 47 1.04 -4.17 2.47
C SER A 47 2.16 -5.17 2.14
N THR A 48 2.41 -6.13 3.05
CA THR A 48 3.41 -7.19 2.86
C THR A 48 3.02 -8.13 1.73
N GLN A 49 1.73 -8.49 1.62
CA GLN A 49 1.23 -9.31 0.52
C GLN A 49 1.40 -8.61 -0.82
N VAL A 50 1.11 -7.30 -0.90
CA VAL A 50 1.32 -6.53 -2.12
C VAL A 50 2.80 -6.51 -2.49
N ALA A 51 3.69 -6.24 -1.52
CA ALA A 51 5.12 -6.12 -1.76
C ALA A 51 5.80 -7.45 -2.13
N LEU A 52 5.45 -8.56 -1.45
CA LEU A 52 6.13 -9.84 -1.63
C LEU A 52 5.48 -10.76 -2.65
N PHE A 53 4.19 -10.58 -2.95
CA PHE A 53 3.46 -11.44 -3.87
C PHE A 53 2.95 -10.67 -5.08
N VAL A 54 2.09 -9.66 -4.89
CA VAL A 54 1.39 -9.01 -6.01
C VAL A 54 2.37 -8.35 -6.98
N VAL A 55 3.29 -7.52 -6.48
CA VAL A 55 4.26 -6.79 -7.32
C VAL A 55 5.21 -7.74 -8.08
N PRO A 56 5.89 -8.70 -7.43
CA PRO A 56 6.73 -9.67 -8.14
C PRO A 56 5.94 -10.51 -9.14
N PHE A 57 4.73 -10.94 -8.77
CA PHE A 57 3.86 -11.71 -9.66
C PHE A 57 3.47 -10.89 -10.89
N SER A 58 3.13 -9.60 -10.74
CA SER A 58 2.82 -8.72 -11.87
C SER A 58 3.99 -8.57 -12.84
N VAL A 59 5.24 -8.52 -12.35
CA VAL A 59 6.43 -8.48 -13.19
C VAL A 59 6.58 -9.77 -14.01
N ILE A 60 6.44 -10.93 -13.35
CA ILE A 60 6.53 -12.24 -14.00
C ILE A 60 5.40 -12.42 -15.03
N ALA A 61 4.18 -12.03 -14.69
CA ALA A 61 3.03 -12.06 -15.60
C ALA A 61 3.25 -11.14 -16.80
N GLY A 62 3.81 -9.95 -16.60
CA GLY A 62 4.21 -9.04 -17.66
C GLY A 62 5.19 -9.70 -18.64
N TRP A 63 6.22 -10.38 -18.13
CA TRP A 63 7.18 -11.10 -18.96
C TRP A 63 6.53 -12.21 -19.79
N TYR A 64 5.61 -12.98 -19.20
CA TYR A 64 4.85 -14.01 -19.92
C TYR A 64 3.98 -13.42 -21.05
N MET A 65 3.43 -12.22 -20.84
CA MET A 65 2.60 -11.51 -21.81
C MET A 65 3.41 -10.65 -22.81
N GLY A 66 4.75 -10.68 -22.74
CA GLY A 66 5.62 -9.85 -23.59
C GLY A 66 5.56 -8.35 -23.27
N GLN A 67 5.08 -7.98 -22.09
CA GLN A 67 5.01 -6.59 -21.62
C GLN A 67 6.25 -6.25 -20.78
N PRO A 68 6.89 -5.08 -20.99
CA PRO A 68 8.10 -4.67 -20.28
C PRO A 68 7.79 -4.17 -18.86
N MET A 69 7.31 -5.06 -18.00
CA MET A 69 7.05 -4.76 -16.59
C MET A 69 8.37 -4.86 -15.79
N THR A 70 8.68 -3.83 -15.01
CA THR A 70 9.90 -3.76 -14.19
C THR A 70 9.56 -3.31 -12.76
N LEU A 71 10.54 -3.39 -11.86
CA LEU A 71 10.45 -2.87 -10.49
C LEU A 71 10.94 -1.41 -10.40
N ASP A 72 11.09 -0.71 -11.53
CA ASP A 72 11.46 0.70 -11.53
C ASP A 72 10.22 1.57 -11.31
N PHE A 73 10.02 1.99 -10.06
CA PHE A 73 8.92 2.89 -9.67
C PHE A 73 9.26 4.38 -9.88
N GLY A 74 10.49 4.71 -10.26
CA GLY A 74 11.00 6.07 -10.29
C GLY A 74 11.38 6.62 -8.90
N VAL A 75 12.23 7.65 -8.89
CA VAL A 75 12.85 8.19 -7.66
C VAL A 75 11.81 8.68 -6.64
N LEU A 76 10.79 9.40 -7.10
CA LEU A 76 9.76 9.97 -6.22
C LEU A 76 8.97 8.87 -5.49
N ASN A 77 8.43 7.90 -6.23
CA ASN A 77 7.60 6.84 -5.64
C ASN A 77 8.41 5.96 -4.69
N THR A 78 9.65 5.60 -5.08
CA THR A 78 10.55 4.83 -4.22
C THR A 78 10.90 5.59 -2.94
N THR A 79 11.15 6.90 -3.02
CA THR A 79 11.46 7.72 -1.84
C THR A 79 10.26 7.83 -0.91
N VAL A 80 9.06 8.09 -1.45
CA VAL A 80 7.83 8.16 -0.67
C VAL A 80 7.51 6.82 0.00
N LEU A 81 7.67 5.70 -0.71
CA LEU A 81 7.50 4.36 -0.16
C LEU A 81 8.46 4.10 1.00
N LEU A 82 9.73 4.45 0.84
CA LEU A 82 10.75 4.29 1.88
C LEU A 82 10.39 5.10 3.14
N ILE A 83 10.05 6.38 2.97
CA ILE A 83 9.65 7.25 4.09
C ILE A 83 8.40 6.71 4.77
N SER A 84 7.40 6.25 4.00
CA SER A 84 6.17 5.66 4.54
C SER A 84 6.46 4.45 5.44
N VAL A 85 7.32 3.53 4.97
CA VAL A 85 7.72 2.34 5.76
C VAL A 85 8.44 2.75 7.04
N LEU A 86 9.34 3.73 6.98
CA LEU A 86 10.06 4.21 8.17
C LEU A 86 9.11 4.85 9.20
N VAL A 87 8.18 5.69 8.75
CA VAL A 87 7.18 6.31 9.64
C VAL A 87 6.31 5.24 10.31
N VAL A 88 5.76 4.30 9.55
CA VAL A 88 4.96 3.20 10.10
C VAL A 88 5.78 2.36 11.08
N LEU A 89 7.04 2.06 10.76
CA LEU A 89 7.93 1.32 11.65
C LEU A 89 8.11 2.04 12.98
N THR A 90 8.37 3.36 12.98
CA THR A 90 8.55 4.13 14.22
C THR A 90 7.29 4.11 15.10
N ILE A 91 6.10 4.26 14.50
CA ILE A 91 4.83 4.24 15.22
C ILE A 91 4.54 2.85 15.81
N VAL A 92 4.78 1.79 15.04
CA VAL A 92 4.55 0.42 15.50
C VAL A 92 5.50 0.04 16.63
N VAL A 93 6.76 0.48 16.57
CA VAL A 93 7.76 0.25 17.62
C VAL A 93 7.43 1.03 18.90
N ASP A 94 6.95 2.27 18.78
CA ASP A 94 6.48 3.06 19.94
C ASP A 94 5.31 2.36 20.66
N GLY A 95 4.50 1.60 19.92
CA GLY A 95 3.45 0.74 20.47
C GLY A 95 2.27 1.50 21.08
N ARG A 96 2.27 2.83 20.97
CA ARG A 96 1.18 3.71 21.36
C ARG A 96 0.68 4.47 20.13
N SER A 97 -0.62 4.70 20.09
CA SER A 97 -1.23 5.57 19.09
C SER A 97 -1.94 6.71 19.80
N ASN A 98 -2.02 7.83 19.09
CA ASN A 98 -2.80 8.98 19.50
C ASN A 98 -3.41 9.60 18.23
N TRP A 99 -4.29 10.58 18.39
CA TRP A 99 -5.02 11.19 17.28
C TRP A 99 -4.23 12.31 16.55
N LEU A 100 -3.07 12.68 17.09
CA LEU A 100 -2.11 13.65 16.56
C LEU A 100 -0.90 12.93 15.95
#